data_AF-A0A4C1YJR0-F1
#
_entry.id   AF-A0A4C1YJR0-F1
#
_cell.length_a   1.000
_cell.length_b   1.000
_cell.length_c   1.000
_cell.angle_alpha   90.00
_cell.angle_beta   90.00
_cell.angle_gamma   90.00
#
_symmetry.space_group_name_H-M   'P 1'
#
loop_
_entity.id
_entity.type
_entity.pdbx_description
1 polymer ?
#
loop_
_entity_poly.entity_id
_entity_poly.type
_entity_poly.pdbx_seq_one_letter_code
_entity_poly.pdbx_strand_id
1 'polypeptide(L)'
;MNALEKRFGRPDAIAIAEIQNLRTLQRPTDSPNSICEFAGDFTNIISSLRKLKKEYYLYNPEIIKCTLDKFTSAMKYRWFDFSAEQPQEEPDLIKMARF
;
A
#
# COMPACT_ATOMS: atom_id res chain seq x y z
N MET A 1 19.37 -7.45 21.90
CA MET A 1 19.28 -6.56 20.71
C MET A 1 19.66 -7.36 19.48
N ASN A 2 18.70 -7.56 18.58
CA ASN A 2 18.78 -8.52 17.48
C ASN A 2 19.60 -7.96 16.31
N ALA A 3 20.39 -8.81 15.63
CA ALA A 3 21.23 -8.43 14.49
C ALA A 3 20.44 -7.72 13.36
N LEU A 4 19.12 -7.97 13.26
CA LEU A 4 18.21 -7.28 12.34
C LEU A 4 18.02 -5.79 12.65
N GLU A 5 17.87 -5.40 13.91
CA GLU A 5 17.73 -3.97 14.28
C GLU A 5 19.01 -3.18 13.99
N LYS A 6 20.17 -3.83 14.17
CA LYS A 6 21.48 -3.24 13.85
C LYS A 6 21.71 -3.10 12.34
N ARG A 7 21.09 -3.95 11.51
CA ARG A 7 21.35 -4.02 10.06
C ARG A 7 20.31 -3.29 9.21
N PHE A 8 19.06 -3.24 9.68
CA PHE A 8 17.92 -2.64 8.97
C PHE A 8 17.29 -1.45 9.70
N GLY A 9 17.78 -1.11 10.90
CA GLY A 9 17.25 -0.04 11.74
C GLY A 9 16.11 -0.49 12.65
N ARG A 10 15.59 0.46 13.45
CA ARG A 10 14.41 0.27 14.29
C ARG A 10 13.20 -0.05 13.39
N PRO A 11 12.32 -1.01 13.73
CA PRO A 11 11.14 -1.35 12.91
C PRO A 11 10.30 -0.14 12.49
N ASP A 12 10.27 0.91 13.32
CA ASP A 12 9.63 2.19 13.01
C ASP A 12 10.28 2.90 11.81
N ALA A 13 11.61 2.90 11.70
CA ALA A 13 12.32 3.52 10.59
C ALA A 13 12.03 2.80 9.27
N ILE A 14 11.95 1.46 9.30
CA ILE A 14 11.59 0.66 8.13
C ILE A 14 10.15 0.97 7.70
N ALA A 15 9.21 1.01 8.65
CA ALA A 15 7.83 1.36 8.35
C ALA A 15 7.69 2.77 7.75
N ILE A 16 8.46 3.75 8.24
CA ILE A 16 8.49 5.10 7.66
C ILE A 16 9.04 5.07 6.23
N ALA A 17 10.09 4.30 5.97
CA ALA A 17 10.64 4.14 4.63
C ALA A 17 9.62 3.50 3.66
N GLU A 18 8.91 2.45 4.10
CA GLU A 18 7.85 1.81 3.32
C GLU A 18 6.70 2.78 3.00
N ILE A 19 6.30 3.62 3.95
CA ILE A 19 5.31 4.67 3.70
C ILE A 19 5.82 5.71 2.71
N GLN A 20 7.11 6.03 2.75
CA GLN A 20 7.71 6.93 1.77
C GLN A 20 7.78 6.29 0.37
N ASN A 21 8.07 4.98 0.28
CA ASN A 21 8.00 4.22 -0.97
C ASN A 21 6.58 4.26 -1.53
N LEU A 22 5.56 4.06 -0.69
CA LEU A 22 4.16 4.14 -1.12
C LEU A 22 3.77 5.54 -1.64
N ARG A 23 4.29 6.60 -1.00
CA ARG A 23 4.08 7.98 -1.45
C ARG A 23 4.72 8.25 -2.80
N THR A 24 5.91 7.72 -3.03
CA THR A 24 6.72 7.92 -4.24
C THR A 24 6.44 6.93 -5.37
N LEU A 25 5.63 5.90 -5.08
CA LEU A 25 5.17 4.92 -6.06
C LEU A 25 4.61 5.63 -7.30
N GLN A 26 5.07 5.24 -8.49
CA GLN A 26 4.63 5.91 -9.70
C GLN A 26 3.22 5.46 -10.08
N ARG A 27 2.43 6.37 -10.64
CA ARG A 27 1.15 6.01 -11.25
C ARG A 27 1.41 5.06 -12.43
N PRO A 28 0.74 3.89 -12.49
CA PRO A 28 0.91 2.98 -13.61
C PRO A 28 0.30 3.58 -14.88
N THR A 29 0.82 3.13 -16.02
CA THR A 29 0.16 3.30 -17.32
C THR A 29 -0.98 2.28 -17.46
N ASP A 30 -1.83 2.41 -18.48
CA ASP A 30 -2.88 1.41 -18.75
C ASP A 30 -2.32 0.11 -19.38
N SER A 31 -1.00 -0.05 -19.46
CA SER A 31 -0.38 -1.30 -19.91
C SER A 31 -0.43 -2.37 -18.82
N PRO A 32 -0.73 -3.65 -19.15
CA PRO A 32 -0.81 -4.72 -18.17
C PRO A 32 0.45 -4.87 -17.31
N ASN A 33 1.63 -4.78 -17.92
CA ASN A 33 2.91 -4.91 -17.20
C ASN A 33 3.08 -3.82 -16.14
N SER A 34 2.78 -2.57 -16.50
CA SER A 34 2.89 -1.44 -15.56
C SER A 34 1.92 -1.55 -14.40
N ILE A 35 0.70 -2.06 -14.65
CA ILE A 35 -0.29 -2.31 -13.60
C ILE A 35 0.19 -3.43 -12.68
N CYS A 36 0.74 -4.53 -13.22
CA CYS A 36 1.27 -5.64 -12.44
C CYS A 36 2.47 -5.23 -11.57
N GLU A 37 3.39 -4.43 -12.11
CA GLU A 37 4.53 -3.88 -11.36
C GLU A 37 4.05 -3.02 -10.19
N PHE A 38 3.14 -2.08 -10.46
CA PHE A 38 2.53 -1.24 -9.42
C PHE A 38 1.84 -2.07 -8.33
N ALA A 39 1.05 -3.08 -8.71
CA ALA A 39 0.35 -3.94 -7.78
C ALA A 39 1.31 -4.78 -6.92
N GLY A 40 2.39 -5.28 -7.53
CA GLY A 40 3.44 -6.03 -6.85
C GLY A 40 4.15 -5.18 -5.80
N ASP A 41 4.61 -3.99 -6.19
CA ASP A 41 5.29 -3.06 -5.28
C ASP A 41 4.37 -2.61 -4.15
N PHE A 42 3.12 -2.25 -4.47
CA PHE A 42 2.11 -1.90 -3.48
C PHE A 42 1.90 -3.05 -2.47
N THR A 43 1.66 -4.27 -2.96
CA THR A 43 1.44 -5.44 -2.11
C THR A 43 2.64 -5.76 -1.22
N ASN A 44 3.85 -5.58 -1.73
CA ASN A 44 5.08 -5.75 -0.97
C ASN A 44 5.18 -4.75 0.19
N ILE A 45 4.85 -3.48 -0.06
CA ILE A 45 4.83 -2.43 0.97
C ILE A 45 3.81 -2.77 2.07
N ILE A 46 2.56 -3.09 1.71
CA ILE A 46 1.51 -3.42 2.68
C ILE A 46 1.91 -4.66 3.49
N SER A 47 2.45 -5.69 2.82
CA SER A 47 2.94 -6.91 3.47
C SER A 47 4.06 -6.63 4.46
N SER A 48 4.99 -5.73 4.13
CA SER A 48 6.07 -5.33 5.02
C SER A 48 5.55 -4.61 6.27
N LEU A 49 4.61 -3.68 6.11
CA LEU A 49 3.97 -2.99 7.25
C LEU A 49 3.23 -3.95 8.18
N ARG A 50 2.53 -4.95 7.63
CA ARG A 50 1.87 -6.01 8.41
C ARG A 50 2.89 -6.88 9.16
N LYS A 51 3.96 -7.33 8.49
CA LYS A 51 5.04 -8.13 9.10
C LYS A 51 5.72 -7.39 10.26
N LEU A 52 5.86 -6.07 10.15
CA LEU A 52 6.42 -5.22 11.21
C LEU A 52 5.43 -4.91 12.34
N LYS A 53 4.17 -5.35 12.25
CA LYS A 53 3.07 -4.99 13.17
C LYS A 53 2.84 -3.48 13.24
N LYS A 54 2.93 -2.81 12.09
CA LYS A 54 2.78 -1.35 11.93
C LYS A 54 1.55 -1.00 11.10
N GLU A 55 0.49 -1.77 11.30
CA GLU A 55 -0.77 -1.67 10.54
C GLU A 55 -1.50 -0.35 10.79
N TYR A 56 -1.23 0.36 11.89
CA TYR A 56 -1.83 1.68 12.14
C TYR A 56 -1.50 2.71 11.05
N TYR A 57 -0.40 2.57 10.30
CA TYR A 57 -0.14 3.41 9.13
C TYR A 57 -1.11 3.16 7.98
N LEU A 58 -1.71 1.96 7.91
CA LEU A 58 -2.67 1.57 6.88
C LEU A 58 -4.04 2.22 7.06
N TYR A 59 -4.31 2.78 8.24
CA TYR A 59 -5.53 3.53 8.56
C TYR A 59 -5.41 5.03 8.25
N ASN A 60 -4.23 5.50 7.80
CA ASN A 60 -4.02 6.92 7.56
C ASN A 60 -4.77 7.39 6.30
N PRO A 61 -5.75 8.30 6.42
CA PRO A 61 -6.56 8.77 5.30
C PRO A 61 -5.74 9.50 4.23
N GLU A 62 -4.64 10.17 4.60
CA GLU A 62 -3.76 10.80 3.61
C GLU A 62 -3.05 9.75 2.75
N ILE A 63 -2.66 8.62 3.34
CA ILE A 63 -1.99 7.55 2.59
C ILE A 63 -2.98 6.84 1.68
N ILE A 64 -4.20 6.58 2.16
CA ILE A 64 -5.30 6.04 1.35
C ILE A 64 -5.54 6.93 0.12
N LYS A 65 -5.73 8.25 0.34
CA LYS A 65 -5.91 9.21 -0.74
C LYS A 65 -4.72 9.23 -1.70
N CYS A 66 -3.49 9.24 -1.17
CA CYS A 66 -2.26 9.23 -1.96
C CYS A 66 -2.14 7.99 -2.85
N THR A 67 -2.62 6.83 -2.41
CA THR A 67 -2.67 5.60 -3.21
C THR A 67 -3.75 5.70 -4.28
N LEU A 68 -4.97 6.14 -3.90
CA LEU A 68 -6.06 6.32 -4.85
C LEU A 68 -5.71 7.30 -5.96
N ASP A 69 -5.00 8.39 -5.68
CA ASP A 69 -4.59 9.37 -6.68
C ASP A 69 -3.64 8.80 -7.75
N LYS A 70 -2.97 7.69 -7.44
CA LYS A 70 -2.12 6.95 -8.39
C LYS A 70 -2.90 6.01 -9.28
N PHE A 71 -4.11 5.59 -8.92
CA PHE A 71 -4.90 4.70 -9.77
C PHE A 71 -5.26 5.37 -11.10
N THR A 72 -5.23 4.61 -12.19
CA THR A 72 -5.80 5.07 -13.46
C THR A 72 -7.31 5.22 -13.33
N SER A 73 -7.95 5.96 -14.25
CA SER A 73 -9.40 6.15 -14.19
C SER A 73 -10.15 4.81 -14.24
N ALA A 74 -9.65 3.86 -15.04
CA ALA A 74 -10.21 2.51 -15.13
C ALA A 74 -10.06 1.74 -13.80
N MET A 75 -8.90 1.84 -13.15
CA MET A 75 -8.67 1.23 -11.83
C MET A 75 -9.58 1.85 -10.77
N LYS A 76 -9.74 3.19 -10.74
CA LYS A 76 -10.63 3.89 -9.80
C LYS A 76 -12.07 3.43 -9.93
N TYR A 77 -12.56 3.34 -11.16
CA TYR A 77 -13.93 2.87 -11.43
C TYR A 77 -14.15 1.47 -10.84
N ARG A 78 -13.27 0.52 -11.20
CA ARG A 78 -13.36 -0.86 -10.69
C ARG A 78 -13.13 -0.97 -9.19
N TRP A 79 -12.28 -0.12 -8.63
CA TRP A 79 -12.05 -0.04 -7.20
C TRP A 79 -13.32 0.36 -6.46
N PHE A 80 -14.08 1.34 -6.95
CA PHE A 80 -15.32 1.75 -6.29
C PHE A 80 -16.35 0.63 -6.27
N ASP A 81 -16.52 -0.09 -7.39
CA ASP A 81 -17.38 -1.27 -7.47
C ASP A 81 -16.94 -2.34 -6.45
N PHE A 82 -15.64 -2.70 -6.44
CA PHE A 82 -15.09 -3.68 -5.51
C PHE A 82 -15.25 -3.26 -4.04
N SER A 83 -14.92 -2.00 -3.72
CA SER A 83 -14.89 -1.49 -2.34
C SER A 83 -16.27 -1.41 -1.71
N ALA A 84 -17.33 -1.21 -2.51
CA ALA A 84 -18.71 -1.18 -2.05
C ALA A 84 -19.18 -2.54 -1.49
N GLU A 85 -18.56 -3.63 -1.95
CA GLU A 85 -18.87 -5.00 -1.51
C GLU A 85 -18.02 -5.44 -0.31
N GLN A 86 -17.03 -4.65 0.14
CA GLN A 86 -16.13 -5.01 1.22
C GLN A 86 -16.58 -4.48 2.60
N PRO A 87 -16.17 -5.14 3.71
CA PRO A 87 -16.44 -4.66 5.07
C PRO A 87 -15.92 -3.24 5.33
N GLN A 88 -16.70 -2.41 6.02
CA GLN A 88 -16.34 -1.02 6.28
C GLN A 88 -15.24 -0.87 7.34
N GLU A 89 -15.11 -1.83 8.26
CA GLU A 89 -14.11 -1.79 9.33
C GLU A 89 -12.68 -2.07 8.85
N GLU A 90 -12.53 -2.65 7.67
CA GLU A 90 -11.24 -3.00 7.12
C GLU A 90 -10.59 -1.82 6.36
N PRO A 91 -9.31 -1.52 6.60
CA PRO A 91 -8.61 -0.44 5.90
C PRO A 91 -8.61 -0.60 4.39
N ASP A 92 -8.85 0.50 3.69
CA ASP A 92 -8.84 0.53 2.22
C ASP A 92 -7.52 0.07 1.62
N LEU A 93 -6.38 0.37 2.25
CA LEU A 93 -5.07 -0.10 1.77
C LEU A 93 -4.92 -1.62 1.85
N ILE A 94 -5.58 -2.29 2.79
CA ILE A 94 -5.57 -3.76 2.90
C ILE A 94 -6.51 -4.38 1.86
N LYS A 95 -7.68 -3.76 1.64
CA LYS A 95 -8.59 -4.13 0.55
C LYS A 95 -7.93 -3.97 -0.83
N MET A 96 -7.26 -2.84 -1.07
CA MET A 96 -6.54 -2.56 -2.32
C MET A 96 -5.44 -3.58 -2.61
N ALA A 97 -4.84 -4.20 -1.59
CA ALA A 97 -3.80 -5.21 -1.78
C ALA A 97 -4.36 -6.57 -2.26
N ARG A 98 -5.69 -6.73 -2.22
CA ARG A 98 -6.43 -7.92 -2.70
C ARG A 98 -7.26 -7.64 -3.95
N PHE A 99 -7.35 -6.37 -4.36
CA PHE A 99 -8.01 -5.91 -5.58
C PHE A 99 -7.13 -6.21 -6.80
#